data_AF-A0A0S2KBT0-F1
#
_entry.id   AF-A0A0S2KBT0-F1
#
_cell.length_a   1.000
_cell.length_b   1.000
_cell.length_c   1.000
_cell.angle_alpha   90.00
_cell.angle_beta   90.00
_cell.angle_gamma   90.00
#
_symmetry.space_group_name_H-M   'P 1'
#
loop_
_entity.id
_entity.type
_entity.pdbx_description
1 polymer ?
#
loop_
_entity_poly.entity_id
_entity_poly.type
_entity_poly.pdbx_seq_one_letter_code
_entity_poly.pdbx_strand_id
1 'polypeptide(L)'
;MLFAAIGVSAYALAMGFAPAMRGGFVADMVSQTPGAALLHFIGGGIVLLAGASQFNKGWRTRYPHLHRWLGRVYVGGVLIGGIAGLYLAFHAAGGLAARFGFGLLAVLWLISTGLAFWHILKRNIVVHQQWMVRSYAMTLGAVTLRIWLPLFLMMGVPFEQAYPAIAWLAWVPNLVVAEWVFLRSR
;
A
#
# COMPACT_ATOMS: atom_id res chain seq x y z
N MET A 1 11.16 -8.78 3.30
CA MET A 1 9.84 -8.13 3.50
C MET A 1 9.83 -7.18 4.70
N LEU A 2 10.08 -7.65 5.93
CA LEU A 2 9.98 -6.80 7.13
C LEU A 2 10.92 -5.58 7.12
N PHE A 3 12.19 -5.73 6.73
CA PHE A 3 13.13 -4.60 6.65
C PHE A 3 12.68 -3.51 5.66
N ALA A 4 12.29 -3.92 4.44
CA ALA A 4 11.76 -3.01 3.44
C ALA A 4 10.47 -2.33 3.94
N ALA A 5 9.62 -3.07 4.67
CA ALA A 5 8.42 -2.52 5.25
C ALA A 5 8.74 -1.44 6.31
N ILE A 6 9.70 -1.70 7.20
CA ILE A 6 10.14 -0.72 8.20
C ILE A 6 10.68 0.54 7.55
N GLY A 7 11.60 0.40 6.58
CA GLY A 7 12.20 1.56 5.91
C GLY A 7 11.17 2.41 5.17
N VAL A 8 10.28 1.77 4.40
CA VAL A 8 9.24 2.48 3.62
C VAL A 8 8.19 3.11 4.53
N SER A 9 7.83 2.47 5.63
CA SER A 9 6.93 3.05 6.62
C SER A 9 7.55 4.23 7.35
N ALA A 10 8.82 4.14 7.76
CA ALA A 10 9.52 5.27 8.37
C ALA A 10 9.58 6.46 7.39
N TYR A 11 9.91 6.21 6.12
CA TYR A 11 9.86 7.22 5.07
C TYR A 11 8.46 7.83 4.90
N ALA A 12 7.40 7.01 4.87
CA ALA A 12 6.03 7.51 4.71
C ALA A 12 5.60 8.39 5.90
N LEU A 13 5.88 7.96 7.13
CA LEU A 13 5.60 8.75 8.33
C LEU A 13 6.41 10.04 8.37
N ALA A 14 7.68 10.00 7.94
CA ALA A 14 8.50 11.18 7.74
C ALA A 14 7.84 12.21 6.79
N MET A 15 7.29 11.77 5.65
CA MET A 15 6.55 12.67 4.75
C MET A 15 5.29 13.24 5.42
N GLY A 16 4.64 12.49 6.30
CA GLY A 16 3.48 12.95 7.08
C GLY A 16 3.83 14.03 8.10
N PHE A 17 4.89 13.83 8.89
CA PHE A 17 5.16 14.63 10.10
C PHE A 17 6.32 15.63 9.98
N ALA A 18 7.20 15.50 9.00
CA ALA A 18 8.38 16.36 8.84
C ALA A 18 8.36 17.09 7.49
N PRO A 19 7.70 18.27 7.41
CA PRO A 19 7.62 19.06 6.16
C PRO A 19 8.98 19.34 5.51
N ALA A 20 10.03 19.55 6.32
CA ALA A 20 11.38 19.83 5.85
C ALA A 20 12.02 18.67 5.04
N MET A 21 11.50 17.44 5.12
CA MET A 21 12.00 16.30 4.36
C MET A 21 11.27 16.10 3.02
N ARG A 22 10.23 16.88 2.72
CA ARG A 22 9.44 16.72 1.50
C ARG A 22 10.20 17.34 0.31
N GLY A 23 10.61 16.50 -0.64
CA GLY A 23 11.11 16.98 -1.94
C GLY A 23 9.99 17.62 -2.77
N GLY A 24 10.36 18.33 -3.86
CA GLY A 24 9.43 19.16 -4.66
C GLY A 24 8.10 18.48 -5.00
N PHE A 25 8.14 17.29 -5.58
CA PHE A 25 6.93 16.52 -5.91
C PHE A 25 6.00 16.26 -4.71
N VAL A 26 6.55 15.88 -3.56
CA VAL A 26 5.76 15.59 -2.35
C VAL A 26 5.27 16.89 -1.71
N ALA A 27 6.09 17.95 -1.73
CA ALA A 27 5.71 19.26 -1.22
C ALA A 27 4.52 19.84 -2.03
N ASP A 28 4.56 19.73 -3.36
CA ASP A 28 3.50 20.18 -4.26
C ASP A 28 2.22 19.36 -4.09
N MET A 29 2.34 18.05 -3.88
CA MET A 29 1.19 17.20 -3.59
C MET A 29 0.51 17.60 -2.28
N VAL A 30 1.29 17.85 -1.23
CA VAL A 30 0.77 18.25 0.07
C VAL A 30 0.20 19.66 0.05
N SER A 31 0.78 20.59 -0.73
CA SER A 31 0.23 21.95 -0.84
C SER A 31 -1.12 21.98 -1.55
N GLN A 32 -1.29 21.14 -2.59
CA GLN A 32 -2.54 21.05 -3.36
C GLN A 32 -3.61 20.22 -2.64
N THR A 33 -3.22 19.16 -1.94
CA THR A 33 -4.16 18.17 -1.36
C THR A 33 -3.77 17.76 0.06
N PRO A 34 -3.65 18.69 1.02
CA PRO A 34 -3.00 18.45 2.31
C PRO A 34 -3.63 17.32 3.11
N GLY A 35 -4.96 17.32 3.25
CA GLY A 35 -5.68 16.29 4.00
C GLY A 35 -5.47 14.89 3.40
N ALA A 36 -5.66 14.75 2.08
CA ALA A 36 -5.52 13.47 1.41
C ALA A 36 -4.06 12.97 1.42
N ALA A 37 -3.09 13.84 1.13
CA ALA A 37 -1.68 13.47 1.15
C ALA A 37 -1.24 12.98 2.54
N LEU A 38 -1.57 13.72 3.61
CA LEU A 38 -1.20 13.35 4.98
C LEU A 38 -1.88 12.06 5.44
N LEU A 39 -3.19 11.92 5.19
CA LEU A 39 -3.93 10.70 5.55
C LEU A 39 -3.41 9.48 4.79
N HIS A 40 -3.04 9.65 3.51
CA HIS A 40 -2.43 8.58 2.72
C HIS A 40 -1.06 8.17 3.26
N PHE A 41 -0.16 9.11 3.54
CA PHE A 41 1.17 8.81 4.06
C PHE A 41 1.15 8.16 5.44
N ILE A 42 0.35 8.71 6.36
CA ILE A 42 0.24 8.18 7.72
C ILE A 42 -0.46 6.82 7.71
N GLY A 43 -1.60 6.71 7.03
CA GLY A 43 -2.36 5.47 6.91
C GLY A 43 -1.53 4.38 6.22
N GLY A 44 -0.93 4.68 5.07
CA GLY A 44 -0.07 3.74 4.34
C GLY A 44 1.13 3.28 5.16
N GLY A 45 1.82 4.19 5.86
CA GLY A 45 2.95 3.86 6.72
C GLY A 45 2.57 2.89 7.85
N ILE A 46 1.45 3.15 8.53
CA ILE A 46 0.92 2.29 9.60
C ILE A 46 0.56 0.90 9.09
N VAL A 47 -0.19 0.83 7.98
CA VAL A 47 -0.69 -0.44 7.41
C VAL A 47 0.47 -1.33 6.98
N LEU A 48 1.52 -0.75 6.42
CA LEU A 48 2.65 -1.48 5.88
C LEU A 48 3.48 -2.17 6.99
N LEU A 49 3.65 -1.52 8.15
CA LEU A 49 4.19 -2.14 9.38
C LEU A 49 3.23 -3.17 9.98
N ALA A 50 1.98 -2.78 10.17
CA ALA A 50 0.97 -3.62 10.79
C ALA A 50 0.85 -4.94 10.02
N GLY A 51 0.73 -4.89 8.69
CA GLY A 51 0.61 -6.07 7.84
C GLY A 51 1.85 -6.95 7.84
N ALA A 52 3.07 -6.38 7.81
CA ALA A 52 4.32 -7.15 7.76
C ALA A 52 4.43 -8.14 8.93
N SER A 53 4.03 -7.70 10.12
CA SER A 53 4.05 -8.50 11.34
C SER A 53 3.10 -9.71 11.29
N GLN A 54 2.01 -9.64 10.52
CA GLN A 54 0.94 -10.65 10.52
C GLN A 54 1.30 -11.92 9.74
N PHE A 55 2.29 -11.84 8.85
CA PHE A 55 2.75 -12.99 8.05
C PHE A 55 3.72 -13.90 8.81
N ASN A 56 4.18 -13.48 10.00
CA ASN A 56 4.95 -14.35 10.88
C ASN A 56 4.01 -15.29 11.65
N LYS A 57 4.01 -16.59 11.30
CA LYS A 57 3.16 -17.60 11.95
C LYS A 57 3.39 -17.68 13.45
N GLY A 58 4.64 -17.64 13.91
CA GLY A 58 4.99 -17.74 15.33
C GLY A 58 4.44 -16.57 16.16
N TRP A 59 4.53 -15.34 15.64
CA TRP A 59 3.93 -14.17 16.27
C TRP A 59 2.41 -14.27 16.36
N ARG A 60 1.77 -14.68 15.25
CA ARG A 60 0.31 -14.79 15.17
C ARG A 60 -0.25 -15.84 16.12
N THR A 61 0.44 -16.96 16.32
CA THR A 61 0.01 -18.02 17.25
C THR A 61 0.34 -17.70 18.70
N ARG A 62 1.48 -17.06 18.96
CA ARG A 62 1.93 -16.73 20.32
C ARG A 62 1.19 -15.53 20.92
N TYR A 63 0.81 -14.54 20.10
CA TYR A 63 0.17 -13.31 20.55
C TYR A 63 -1.15 -13.03 19.79
N PRO A 64 -2.20 -13.84 20.01
CA PRO A 64 -3.46 -13.72 19.27
C PRO A 64 -4.20 -12.40 19.52
N HIS A 65 -4.11 -11.82 20.71
CA HIS A 65 -4.69 -10.51 21.01
C HIS A 65 -4.02 -9.39 20.20
N LEU A 66 -2.69 -9.44 20.10
CA LEU A 66 -1.91 -8.48 19.30
C LEU A 66 -2.22 -8.63 17.81
N HIS A 67 -2.32 -9.86 17.30
CA HIS A 67 -2.76 -10.14 15.93
C HIS A 67 -4.11 -9.47 15.62
N ARG A 68 -5.10 -9.62 16.51
CA ARG A 68 -6.43 -9.03 16.33
C ARG A 68 -6.40 -7.51 16.35
N TRP A 69 -5.64 -6.90 17.28
CA TRP A 69 -5.56 -5.45 17.38
C TRP A 69 -4.83 -4.84 16.18
N LEU A 70 -3.69 -5.40 15.79
CA LEU A 70 -2.97 -5.00 14.57
C LEU A 70 -3.80 -5.21 13.30
N GLY A 71 -4.62 -6.27 13.23
CA GLY A 71 -5.56 -6.48 12.14
C GLY A 71 -6.62 -5.36 12.05
N ARG A 72 -7.14 -4.86 13.18
CA ARG A 72 -8.08 -3.72 13.19
C ARG A 72 -7.39 -2.42 12.77
N VAL A 73 -6.19 -2.17 13.27
CA VAL A 73 -5.36 -1.02 12.88
C VAL A 73 -5.06 -1.06 11.38
N TYR A 74 -4.73 -2.24 10.85
CA TYR A 74 -4.53 -2.46 9.42
C TYR A 74 -5.79 -2.08 8.63
N VAL A 75 -6.95 -2.65 8.98
CA VAL A 75 -8.21 -2.37 8.25
C VAL A 75 -8.58 -0.89 8.30
N GLY A 76 -8.50 -0.25 9.47
CA GLY A 76 -8.78 1.18 9.62
C GLY A 76 -7.78 2.05 8.84
N GLY A 77 -6.50 1.69 8.87
CA GLY A 77 -5.46 2.38 8.11
C GLY A 77 -5.63 2.24 6.60
N VAL A 78 -6.06 1.07 6.09
CA VAL A 78 -6.37 0.88 4.66
C VAL A 78 -7.58 1.71 4.28
N LEU A 79 -8.61 1.76 5.13
CA LEU A 79 -9.80 2.57 4.84
C LEU A 79 -9.42 4.05 4.68
N ILE A 80 -8.68 4.60 5.65
CA ILE A 80 -8.25 6.00 5.63
C ILE A 80 -7.28 6.26 4.48
N GLY A 81 -6.19 5.49 4.42
CA GLY A 81 -5.12 5.69 3.44
C GLY A 81 -5.53 5.33 2.01
N GLY A 82 -6.43 4.38 1.84
CA GLY A 82 -6.97 3.95 0.55
C GLY A 82 -7.98 4.94 -0.02
N ILE A 83 -8.89 5.49 0.80
CA ILE A 83 -9.80 6.56 0.35
C ILE A 83 -9.00 7.81 -0.01
N ALA A 84 -8.05 8.19 0.84
CA ALA A 84 -7.15 9.32 0.56
C ALA A 84 -6.31 9.07 -0.70
N GLY A 85 -5.76 7.86 -0.88
CA GLY A 85 -5.03 7.47 -2.07
C GLY A 85 -5.88 7.48 -3.35
N LEU A 86 -7.15 7.07 -3.26
CA LEU A 86 -8.09 7.14 -4.38
C LEU A 86 -8.36 8.60 -4.79
N TYR A 87 -8.54 9.50 -3.81
CA TYR A 87 -8.67 10.93 -4.10
C TYR A 87 -7.41 11.50 -4.77
N LEU A 88 -6.22 11.15 -4.26
CA LEU A 88 -4.95 11.56 -4.86
C LEU A 88 -4.78 11.01 -6.29
N ALA A 89 -5.33 9.82 -6.59
CA ALA A 89 -5.23 9.24 -7.92
C ALA A 89 -5.88 10.12 -9.00
N PHE A 90 -6.93 10.88 -8.71
CA PHE A 90 -7.51 11.83 -9.67
C PHE A 90 -6.58 13.00 -10.02
N HIS A 91 -5.62 13.28 -9.15
CA HIS A 91 -4.64 14.35 -9.25
C HIS A 91 -3.24 13.82 -9.60
N ALA A 92 -3.12 12.53 -9.94
CA ALA A 92 -1.83 11.92 -10.26
C ALA A 92 -1.19 12.59 -11.50
N ALA A 93 0.12 12.89 -11.39
CA ALA A 93 0.96 13.25 -12.53
C ALA A 93 1.03 12.08 -13.54
N GLY A 94 1.31 12.36 -14.81
CA GLY A 94 1.39 11.30 -15.83
C GLY A 94 0.06 10.93 -16.53
N GLY A 95 -0.94 11.81 -16.45
CA GLY A 95 -2.18 11.70 -17.22
C GLY A 95 -3.06 10.49 -16.86
N LEU A 96 -3.96 10.12 -17.77
CA LEU A 96 -4.97 9.08 -17.51
C LEU A 96 -4.36 7.74 -17.11
N ALA A 97 -3.22 7.35 -17.68
CA ALA A 97 -2.57 6.09 -17.36
C ALA A 97 -2.18 5.98 -15.88
N ALA A 98 -1.62 7.03 -15.29
CA ALA A 98 -1.29 7.07 -13.87
C ALA A 98 -2.54 7.13 -12.99
N ARG A 99 -3.52 7.95 -13.38
CA ARG A 99 -4.79 8.10 -12.64
C ARG A 99 -5.54 6.77 -12.54
N PHE A 100 -5.65 6.03 -13.65
CA PHE A 100 -6.28 4.71 -13.65
C PHE A 100 -5.43 3.67 -12.91
N GLY A 101 -4.11 3.68 -13.07
CA GLY A 101 -3.22 2.73 -12.38
C GLY A 101 -3.32 2.82 -10.86
N PHE A 102 -3.20 4.04 -10.30
CA PHE A 102 -3.34 4.26 -8.86
C PHE A 102 -4.79 4.20 -8.38
N GLY A 103 -5.75 4.66 -9.17
CA GLY A 103 -7.17 4.61 -8.84
C GLY A 103 -7.67 3.17 -8.72
N LEU A 104 -7.34 2.33 -9.71
CA LEU A 104 -7.69 0.91 -9.68
C LEU A 104 -7.01 0.18 -8.51
N LEU A 105 -5.73 0.47 -8.26
CA LEU A 105 -5.03 -0.02 -7.07
C LEU A 105 -5.81 0.33 -5.79
N ALA A 106 -6.18 1.60 -5.60
CA ALA A 106 -6.87 2.03 -4.39
C ALA A 106 -8.23 1.34 -4.22
N VAL A 107 -9.02 1.21 -5.30
CA VAL A 107 -10.30 0.49 -5.28
C VAL A 107 -10.13 -0.98 -4.93
N LEU A 108 -9.22 -1.69 -5.61
CA LEU A 108 -8.97 -3.10 -5.34
C LEU A 108 -8.41 -3.33 -3.93
N TRP A 109 -7.58 -2.42 -3.44
CA TRP A 109 -7.01 -2.48 -2.09
C TRP A 109 -8.09 -2.31 -1.01
N LEU A 110 -9.02 -1.37 -1.19
CA LEU A 110 -10.17 -1.20 -0.32
C LEU A 110 -11.11 -2.42 -0.36
N ILE A 111 -11.46 -2.89 -1.55
CA ILE A 111 -12.35 -4.06 -1.73
C ILE A 111 -11.75 -5.31 -1.11
N SER A 112 -10.50 -5.63 -1.43
CA SER A 112 -9.83 -6.83 -0.89
C SER A 112 -9.75 -6.80 0.64
N THR A 113 -9.47 -5.64 1.23
CA THR A 113 -9.43 -5.49 2.68
C THR A 113 -10.82 -5.59 3.30
N GLY A 114 -11.83 -4.99 2.67
CA GLY A 114 -13.23 -5.10 3.09
C GLY A 114 -13.73 -6.55 3.06
N LEU A 115 -13.42 -7.30 2.00
CA LEU A 115 -13.74 -8.72 1.89
C LEU A 115 -13.00 -9.56 2.92
N ALA A 116 -11.71 -9.29 3.14
CA ALA A 116 -10.96 -9.96 4.21
C ALA A 116 -11.64 -9.75 5.56
N PHE A 117 -12.04 -8.52 5.88
CA PHE A 117 -12.71 -8.19 7.14
C PHE A 117 -14.11 -8.83 7.24
N TRP A 118 -14.90 -8.80 6.17
CA TRP A 118 -16.20 -9.45 6.13
C TRP A 118 -16.12 -10.96 6.38
N HIS A 119 -15.15 -11.63 5.76
CA HIS A 119 -14.95 -13.07 5.94
C HIS A 119 -14.48 -13.43 7.35
N ILE A 120 -13.67 -12.60 8.03
CA ILE A 120 -13.26 -12.89 9.41
C ILE A 120 -14.43 -12.77 10.39
N LEU A 121 -15.35 -11.81 10.18
CA LEU A 121 -16.57 -11.68 10.97
C LEU A 121 -17.47 -12.92 10.82
N LYS A 122 -17.52 -13.51 9.62
CA LYS A 122 -18.21 -14.78 9.34
C LYS A 122 -17.42 -16.03 9.76
N ARG A 123 -16.27 -15.88 10.42
CA ARG A 123 -15.36 -16.98 10.80
C ARG A 123 -14.85 -17.81 9.63
N ASN A 124 -14.90 -17.29 8.41
CA ASN A 124 -14.37 -17.92 7.19
C ASN A 124 -12.86 -17.67 7.08
N ILE A 125 -12.08 -18.34 7.93
CA ILE A 125 -10.65 -18.07 8.13
C ILE A 125 -9.82 -18.25 6.86
N VAL A 126 -10.09 -19.29 6.07
CA VAL A 126 -9.33 -19.56 4.84
C VAL A 126 -9.51 -18.42 3.85
N VAL A 127 -10.76 -18.02 3.58
CA VAL A 127 -11.07 -16.96 2.62
C VAL A 127 -10.58 -15.59 3.12
N HIS A 128 -10.68 -15.32 4.43
CA HIS A 128 -10.06 -14.14 5.05
C HIS A 128 -8.55 -14.07 4.75
N GLN A 129 -7.82 -15.16 4.95
CA GLN A 129 -6.37 -15.20 4.69
C GLN A 129 -6.06 -14.95 3.22
N GLN A 130 -6.84 -15.51 2.29
CA GLN A 130 -6.64 -15.30 0.86
C GLN A 130 -6.82 -13.83 0.47
N TRP A 131 -7.85 -13.15 1.01
CA TRP A 131 -8.06 -11.72 0.78
C TRP A 131 -7.01 -10.84 1.47
N MET A 132 -6.52 -11.23 2.66
CA MET A 132 -5.41 -10.52 3.31
C MET A 132 -4.11 -10.60 2.51
N VAL A 133 -3.84 -11.73 1.84
CA VAL A 133 -2.68 -11.86 0.93
C VAL A 133 -2.80 -10.87 -0.23
N ARG A 134 -3.96 -10.78 -0.88
CA ARG A 134 -4.22 -9.80 -1.96
C ARG A 134 -4.07 -8.36 -1.49
N SER A 135 -4.71 -8.03 -0.36
CA SER A 135 -4.62 -6.69 0.24
C SER A 135 -3.18 -6.30 0.56
N TYR A 136 -2.40 -7.22 1.14
CA TYR A 136 -1.03 -6.92 1.51
C TYR A 136 -0.08 -6.86 0.30
N ALA A 137 -0.33 -7.67 -0.75
CA ALA A 137 0.40 -7.57 -2.01
C ALA A 137 0.25 -6.18 -2.66
N MET A 138 -0.96 -5.61 -2.61
CA MET A 138 -1.22 -4.24 -3.05
C MET A 138 -0.58 -3.20 -2.12
N THR A 139 -0.59 -3.43 -0.80
CA THR A 139 0.12 -2.59 0.17
C THR A 139 1.62 -2.49 -0.12
N LEU A 140 2.25 -3.61 -0.51
CA LEU A 140 3.65 -3.64 -0.95
C LEU A 140 3.91 -2.82 -2.22
N GLY A 141 2.87 -2.37 -2.92
CA GLY A 141 2.96 -1.41 -4.02
C GLY A 141 3.76 -0.15 -3.65
N ALA A 142 3.65 0.30 -2.40
CA ALA A 142 4.44 1.43 -1.91
C ALA A 142 5.94 1.12 -1.87
N VAL A 143 6.33 -0.13 -1.59
CA VAL A 143 7.74 -0.56 -1.56
C VAL A 143 8.28 -0.67 -2.97
N THR A 144 7.57 -1.36 -3.85
CA THR A 144 7.97 -1.56 -5.25
C THR A 144 7.99 -0.27 -6.06
N LEU A 145 7.09 0.69 -5.79
CA LEU A 145 7.18 2.03 -6.39
C LEU A 145 8.51 2.71 -6.04
N ARG A 146 8.99 2.56 -4.79
CA ARG A 146 10.25 3.12 -4.30
C ARG A 146 11.49 2.37 -4.81
N ILE A 147 11.29 1.23 -5.46
CA ILE A 147 12.35 0.50 -6.18
C ILE A 147 12.33 0.93 -7.65
N TRP A 148 11.18 0.84 -8.31
CA TRP A 148 11.08 1.12 -9.74
C TRP A 148 11.35 2.57 -10.11
N LEU A 149 10.86 3.54 -9.32
CA LEU A 149 11.00 4.96 -9.67
C LEU A 149 12.47 5.40 -9.69
N PRO A 150 13.28 5.17 -8.63
CA PRO A 150 14.71 5.49 -8.71
C PRO A 150 15.43 4.73 -9.83
N LEU A 151 15.12 3.45 -10.05
CA LEU A 151 15.76 2.66 -11.11
C LEU A 151 15.51 3.23 -12.50
N PHE A 152 14.26 3.59 -12.83
CA PHE A 152 13.92 4.18 -14.13
C PHE A 152 14.64 5.52 -14.34
N LEU A 153 14.66 6.37 -13.31
CA LEU A 153 15.36 7.66 -13.38
C LEU A 153 16.88 7.48 -13.55
N MET A 154 17.49 6.50 -12.86
CA MET A 154 18.92 6.18 -13.02
C MET A 154 19.26 5.64 -14.41
N MET A 155 18.31 4.97 -15.07
CA MET A 155 18.45 4.53 -16.46
C MET A 155 18.20 5.67 -17.47
N GLY A 156 17.95 6.90 -17.01
CA GLY A 156 17.71 8.06 -17.86
C GLY A 156 16.28 8.15 -18.42
N VAL A 157 15.33 7.34 -17.92
CA VAL A 157 13.92 7.44 -18.32
C VAL A 157 13.32 8.69 -17.67
N PRO A 158 12.76 9.64 -18.45
CA PRO A 158 12.15 10.84 -17.89
C PRO A 158 10.99 10.53 -16.95
N PHE A 159 10.81 11.32 -15.89
CA PHE A 159 9.73 11.14 -14.89
C PHE A 159 8.34 11.02 -15.54
N GLU A 160 8.04 11.88 -16.52
CA GLU A 160 6.75 11.89 -17.23
C GLU A 160 6.45 10.59 -18.00
N GLN A 161 7.49 9.82 -18.35
CA GLN A 161 7.35 8.50 -18.98
C GLN A 161 7.39 7.38 -17.95
N ALA A 162 8.25 7.50 -16.94
CA ALA A 162 8.41 6.48 -15.90
C ALA A 162 7.19 6.38 -14.99
N TYR A 163 6.66 7.51 -14.51
CA TYR A 163 5.62 7.55 -13.49
C TYR A 163 4.29 6.88 -13.92
N PRO A 164 3.75 7.10 -15.14
CA PRO A 164 2.57 6.37 -15.59
C PRO A 164 2.77 4.85 -15.69
N ALA A 165 3.93 4.39 -16.15
CA ALA A 165 4.23 2.95 -16.21
C ALA A 165 4.33 2.35 -14.80
N ILE A 166 5.00 3.06 -13.88
CA ILE A 166 5.19 2.65 -12.50
C ILE A 166 3.87 2.60 -11.72
N ALA A 167 2.88 3.43 -12.08
CA ALA A 167 1.54 3.35 -11.51
C ALA A 167 0.88 1.97 -11.65
N TRP A 168 1.35 1.14 -12.59
CA TRP A 168 0.94 -0.25 -12.76
C TRP A 168 2.00 -1.24 -12.24
N LEU A 169 3.27 -1.03 -12.60
CA LEU A 169 4.39 -1.91 -12.19
C LEU A 169 4.59 -1.96 -10.68
N ALA A 170 4.15 -0.93 -9.95
CA ALA A 170 4.18 -0.93 -8.50
C ALA A 170 3.36 -2.08 -7.91
N TRP A 171 2.18 -2.41 -8.42
CA TRP A 171 1.27 -3.31 -7.70
C TRP A 171 0.82 -4.54 -8.49
N VAL A 172 0.73 -4.45 -9.82
CA VAL A 172 0.30 -5.59 -10.64
C VAL A 172 1.22 -6.81 -10.47
N PRO A 173 2.56 -6.68 -10.55
CA PRO A 173 3.44 -7.82 -10.35
C PRO A 173 3.30 -8.43 -8.95
N ASN A 174 3.12 -7.61 -7.92
CA ASN A 174 2.92 -8.09 -6.55
C ASN A 174 1.66 -8.94 -6.45
N LEU A 175 0.56 -8.48 -7.05
CA LEU A 175 -0.71 -9.20 -7.03
C LEU A 175 -0.64 -10.50 -7.84
N VAL A 176 0.04 -10.49 -9.00
CA VAL A 176 0.28 -11.69 -9.81
C VAL A 176 1.07 -12.74 -9.02
N VAL A 177 2.16 -12.33 -8.36
CA VAL A 177 2.95 -13.22 -7.50
C VAL A 177 2.09 -13.75 -6.35
N ALA A 178 1.26 -12.90 -5.74
CA ALA A 178 0.35 -13.30 -4.68
C ALA A 178 -0.63 -14.40 -5.14
N GLU A 179 -1.26 -14.23 -6.30
CA GLU A 179 -2.18 -15.24 -6.85
C GLU A 179 -1.47 -16.55 -7.19
N TRP A 180 -0.36 -16.50 -7.93
CA TRP A 180 0.28 -17.71 -8.46
C TRP A 180 1.07 -18.49 -7.42
N VAL A 181 1.78 -17.80 -6.53
CA VAL A 181 2.69 -18.47 -5.58
C VAL A 181 2.00 -18.80 -4.27
N PHE A 182 1.07 -17.97 -3.79
CA PHE A 182 0.52 -18.13 -2.44
C PHE A 182 -0.92 -18.64 -2.41
N LEU A 183 -1.69 -18.42 -3.48
CA LEU A 183 -3.12 -18.71 -3.50
C LEU A 183 -3.48 -19.89 -4.41
N ARG A 184 -2.76 -20.11 -5.52
CA ARG A 184 -2.92 -21.30 -6.36
C ARG A 184 -2.19 -22.55 -5.86
N SER A 185 -1.21 -22.39 -4.98
CA SER A 185 -0.41 -23.50 -4.44
C SER A 185 -1.03 -24.16 -3.19
N ARG A 186 -2.31 -23.88 -2.90
CA ARG A 186 -3.05 -24.37 -1.72
C ARG A 186 -4.34 -25.02 -2.18
#